data_AF-A0A7V8YQZ2-F1
#
_entry.id   AF-A0A7V8YQZ2-F1
#
_cell.length_a   1.000
_cell.length_b   1.000
_cell.length_c   1.000
_cell.angle_alpha   90.00
_cell.angle_beta   90.00
_cell.angle_gamma   90.00
#
_symmetry.space_group_name_H-M   'P 1'
#
loop_
_entity.id
_entity.type
_entity.pdbx_description
1 polymer ?
#
loop_
_entity_poly.entity_id
_entity_poly.type
_entity_poly.pdbx_seq_one_letter_code
_entity_poly.pdbx_strand_id
1 'polypeptide(L)'
;MADDLAQTFEGVVVPEATPSPRTIRFATPTLHAGPGRSYESAADASADARVARIFGDFEEVTNVLLGPDFVAVTISRPDRWETLLAPILGVVAEEFTGEDAEAEAEREPPVTMTLTVGTEEGDVRAPRRLERAWTELGALRADRPEHLDRVLGATRDAEPARRQVAAALLT
;
A
#
# COMPACT_ATOMS: atom_id res chain seq x y z
N MET A 1 -28.73 -29.08 0.88
CA MET A 1 -27.35 -29.60 1.03
C MET A 1 -26.58 -29.47 -0.28
N ALA A 2 -26.69 -28.32 -0.96
CA ALA A 2 -25.98 -28.01 -2.21
C ALA A 2 -25.38 -26.58 -2.18
N ASP A 3 -25.59 -25.86 -1.08
CA ASP A 3 -25.18 -24.47 -0.85
C ASP A 3 -23.79 -24.37 -0.19
N ASP A 4 -23.24 -25.51 0.24
CA ASP A 4 -22.00 -25.62 1.01
C ASP A 4 -20.75 -25.60 0.11
N LEU A 5 -20.88 -26.05 -1.14
CA LEU A 5 -19.78 -26.15 -2.09
C LEU A 5 -19.48 -24.83 -2.81
N ALA A 6 -20.46 -23.94 -2.99
CA ALA A 6 -20.21 -22.61 -3.58
C ALA A 6 -19.35 -21.75 -2.63
N GLN A 7 -19.60 -21.86 -1.32
CA GLN A 7 -18.81 -21.18 -0.28
C GLN A 7 -17.37 -21.72 -0.16
N THR A 8 -17.09 -22.90 -0.70
CA THR A 8 -15.76 -23.55 -0.59
C THR A 8 -14.78 -23.11 -1.69
N PHE A 9 -15.25 -22.57 -2.81
CA PHE A 9 -14.40 -22.30 -3.99
C PHE A 9 -14.41 -20.85 -4.50
N GLU A 10 -15.20 -19.95 -3.92
CA GLU A 10 -15.04 -18.52 -4.13
C GLU A 10 -13.97 -18.00 -3.17
N GLY A 11 -12.72 -18.02 -3.62
CA GLY A 11 -11.62 -17.38 -2.93
C GLY A 11 -11.99 -15.95 -2.62
N VAL A 12 -12.08 -15.62 -1.34
CA VAL A 12 -12.52 -14.33 -0.80
C VAL A 12 -11.64 -13.17 -1.30
N VAL A 13 -10.46 -13.49 -1.84
CA VAL A 13 -9.52 -12.55 -2.44
C VAL A 13 -9.35 -12.79 -3.93
N VAL A 14 -9.55 -11.75 -4.75
CA VAL A 14 -9.37 -11.82 -6.21
C VAL A 14 -8.24 -10.89 -6.66
N PRO A 15 -7.18 -11.40 -7.33
CA PRO A 15 -6.14 -10.56 -7.90
C PRO A 15 -6.62 -9.88 -9.20
N GLU A 16 -6.37 -8.58 -9.29
CA GLU A 16 -6.76 -7.68 -10.36
C GLU A 16 -5.51 -6.98 -10.92
N ALA A 17 -5.31 -7.09 -12.23
CA ALA A 17 -4.24 -6.37 -12.91
C ALA A 17 -4.49 -4.85 -12.84
N THR A 18 -3.44 -4.09 -12.58
CA THR A 18 -3.49 -2.63 -12.64
C THR A 18 -2.77 -2.13 -13.89
N PRO A 19 -2.98 -0.85 -14.30
CA PRO A 19 -2.17 -0.26 -15.37
C PRO A 19 -0.66 -0.23 -15.07
N SER A 20 -0.27 -0.33 -13.79
CA SER A 20 1.12 -0.47 -13.37
C SER A 20 1.52 -1.94 -13.41
N PRO A 21 2.50 -2.36 -14.24
CA PRO A 21 2.95 -3.74 -14.29
C PRO A 21 3.63 -4.19 -12.97
N ARG A 22 4.00 -3.25 -12.11
CA ARG A 22 4.61 -3.53 -10.80
C ARG A 22 3.57 -3.74 -9.69
N THR A 23 2.31 -3.43 -9.95
CA THR A 23 1.29 -3.38 -8.92
C THR A 23 0.14 -4.31 -9.27
N ILE A 24 -0.22 -5.17 -8.33
CA ILE A 24 -1.44 -5.98 -8.40
C ILE A 24 -2.35 -5.56 -7.25
N ARG A 25 -3.63 -5.37 -7.55
CA ARG A 25 -4.68 -5.10 -6.57
C ARG A 25 -5.30 -6.44 -6.21
N PHE A 26 -5.52 -6.68 -4.94
CA PHE A 26 -6.21 -7.85 -4.41
C PHE A 26 -7.53 -7.33 -3.85
N ALA A 27 -8.63 -7.58 -4.55
CA ALA A 27 -9.96 -7.27 -4.05
C ALA A 27 -10.28 -8.19 -2.87
N THR A 28 -10.78 -7.63 -1.78
CA THR A 28 -11.13 -8.34 -0.53
C THR A 28 -12.54 -7.94 -0.12
N PRO A 29 -13.15 -8.60 0.87
CA PRO A 29 -14.27 -8.04 1.61
C PRO A 29 -13.89 -6.71 2.26
N THR A 30 -14.88 -5.97 2.71
CA THR A 30 -14.67 -4.70 3.39
C THR A 30 -13.81 -4.90 4.65
N LEU A 31 -12.62 -4.33 4.65
CA LEU A 31 -11.64 -4.34 5.74
C LEU A 31 -11.87 -3.20 6.73
N HIS A 32 -12.22 -2.02 6.23
CA HIS A 32 -12.49 -0.84 7.05
C HIS A 32 -13.33 0.20 6.28
N ALA A 33 -14.03 1.09 7.01
CA ALA A 33 -14.80 2.18 6.40
C ALA A 33 -13.97 3.46 6.09
N GLY A 34 -12.72 3.51 6.57
CA GLY A 34 -11.84 4.68 6.45
C GLY A 34 -11.15 4.86 5.09
N PRO A 35 -10.43 5.98 4.92
CA PRO A 35 -9.61 6.22 3.73
C PRO A 35 -8.42 5.23 3.68
N GLY A 36 -8.01 4.85 2.46
CA GLY A 36 -6.88 3.94 2.31
C GLY A 36 -5.56 4.49 2.84
N ARG A 37 -4.71 3.59 3.33
CA ARG A 37 -3.39 3.87 3.90
C ARG A 37 -2.30 3.17 3.10
N SER A 38 -1.26 3.91 2.73
CA SER A 38 -0.09 3.36 2.07
C SER A 38 1.03 3.15 3.08
N TYR A 39 1.72 2.03 2.92
CA TYR A 39 2.86 1.60 3.70
C TYR A 39 4.05 1.38 2.79
N GLU A 40 5.21 1.88 3.20
CA GLU A 40 6.45 1.82 2.40
C GLU A 40 7.48 0.83 2.96
N SER A 41 7.25 0.29 4.16
CA SER A 41 8.13 -0.71 4.79
C SER A 41 7.46 -1.38 5.99
N ALA A 42 8.04 -2.48 6.47
CA ALA A 42 7.65 -3.10 7.73
C ALA A 42 7.70 -2.12 8.93
N ALA A 43 8.65 -1.18 8.94
CA ALA A 43 8.76 -0.19 10.02
C ALA A 43 7.61 0.82 10.00
N ASP A 44 7.12 1.20 8.82
CA ASP A 44 5.95 2.08 8.67
C ASP A 44 4.64 1.34 8.98
N ALA A 45 4.63 0.03 8.76
CA ALA A 45 3.56 -0.90 9.11
C ALA A 45 3.62 -1.42 10.55
N SER A 46 4.42 -0.83 11.44
CA SER A 46 4.59 -1.33 12.81
C SER A 46 3.30 -1.38 13.63
N ALA A 47 2.30 -0.60 13.25
CA ALA A 47 0.97 -0.56 13.86
C ALA A 47 -0.05 -1.52 13.19
N ASP A 48 0.33 -2.17 12.08
CA ASP A 48 -0.53 -3.06 11.31
C ASP A 48 0.25 -4.36 11.02
N ALA A 49 0.11 -5.32 11.93
CA ALA A 49 0.87 -6.58 11.89
C ALA A 49 0.66 -7.35 10.58
N ARG A 50 -0.53 -7.26 9.98
CA ARG A 50 -0.89 -7.89 8.70
C ARG A 50 -0.04 -7.36 7.56
N VAL A 51 0.10 -6.04 7.48
CA VAL A 51 0.93 -5.39 6.46
C VAL A 51 2.41 -5.59 6.77
N ALA A 52 2.82 -5.56 8.03
CA ALA A 52 4.19 -5.83 8.43
C ALA A 52 4.62 -7.26 8.02
N ARG A 53 3.72 -8.25 8.10
CA ARG A 53 3.95 -9.62 7.64
C ARG A 53 4.25 -9.67 6.15
N ILE A 54 3.47 -9.00 5.30
CA ILE A 54 3.75 -8.93 3.84
C ILE A 54 5.18 -8.43 3.58
N PHE A 55 5.61 -7.36 4.26
CA PHE A 55 6.97 -6.84 4.09
C PHE A 55 8.06 -7.77 4.67
N GLY A 56 7.74 -8.57 5.69
CA GLY A 56 8.67 -9.53 6.29
C GLY A 56 8.87 -10.78 5.44
N ASP A 57 7.80 -11.26 4.81
CA ASP A 57 7.79 -12.49 4.03
C ASP A 57 8.32 -12.29 2.60
N PHE A 58 8.24 -11.06 2.06
CA PHE A 58 8.59 -10.76 0.68
C PHE A 58 9.52 -9.54 0.55
N GLU A 59 10.81 -9.80 0.29
CA GLU A 59 11.82 -8.74 0.11
C GLU A 59 11.56 -7.86 -1.13
N GLU A 60 10.86 -8.39 -2.14
CA GLU A 60 10.58 -7.65 -3.36
C GLU A 60 9.50 -6.58 -3.19
N VAL A 61 8.70 -6.63 -2.11
CA VAL A 61 7.60 -5.69 -1.86
C VAL A 61 8.14 -4.33 -1.46
N THR A 62 7.77 -3.30 -2.23
CA THR A 62 8.21 -1.92 -2.02
C THR A 62 7.10 -1.01 -1.50
N ASN A 63 5.84 -1.39 -1.70
CA ASN A 63 4.70 -0.63 -1.20
C ASN A 63 3.48 -1.54 -1.03
N VAL A 64 2.71 -1.30 0.02
CA VAL A 64 1.39 -1.89 0.23
C VAL A 64 0.40 -0.76 0.45
N LEU A 65 -0.64 -0.68 -0.37
CA LEU A 65 -1.77 0.22 -0.20
C LEU A 65 -2.96 -0.59 0.32
N LEU A 66 -3.33 -0.34 1.57
CA LEU A 66 -4.53 -0.88 2.19
C LEU A 66 -5.70 0.05 1.87
N GLY A 67 -6.69 -0.45 1.16
CA GLY A 67 -7.96 0.22 0.90
C GLY A 67 -9.11 -0.37 1.72
N PRO A 68 -10.30 0.22 1.62
CA PRO A 68 -11.46 -0.24 2.38
C PRO A 68 -11.90 -1.65 1.98
N ASP A 69 -11.65 -2.07 0.74
CA ASP A 69 -12.10 -3.33 0.13
C ASP A 69 -10.99 -3.97 -0.72
N PHE A 70 -9.73 -3.55 -0.53
CA PHE A 70 -8.63 -4.08 -1.31
C PHE A 70 -7.28 -3.93 -0.61
N VAL A 71 -6.32 -4.74 -1.04
CA VAL A 71 -4.90 -4.58 -0.76
C VAL A 71 -4.17 -4.46 -2.09
N ALA A 72 -3.45 -3.38 -2.36
CA ALA A 72 -2.61 -3.28 -3.55
C ALA A 72 -1.14 -3.41 -3.17
N VAL A 73 -0.46 -4.40 -3.75
CA VAL A 73 0.94 -4.69 -3.46
C VAL A 73 1.76 -4.28 -4.68
N THR A 74 2.84 -3.53 -4.44
CA THR A 74 3.80 -3.13 -5.46
C THR A 74 5.14 -3.78 -5.18
N ILE A 75 5.73 -4.40 -6.21
CA ILE A 75 7.05 -5.02 -6.14
C ILE A 75 8.09 -4.26 -6.97
N SER A 76 9.35 -4.43 -6.60
CA SER A 76 10.49 -3.80 -7.26
C SER A 76 10.64 -4.20 -8.74
N ARG A 77 10.39 -5.48 -9.05
CA ARG A 77 10.59 -6.09 -10.38
C ARG A 77 9.32 -6.77 -10.88
N PRO A 78 8.70 -6.28 -11.97
CA PRO A 78 7.40 -6.79 -12.42
C PRO A 78 7.46 -8.23 -12.94
N ASP A 79 8.61 -8.68 -13.46
CA ASP A 79 8.84 -10.07 -13.90
C ASP A 79 8.71 -11.10 -12.78
N ARG A 80 8.87 -10.66 -11.51
CA ARG A 80 8.74 -11.56 -10.35
C ARG A 80 7.30 -11.92 -10.01
N TRP A 81 6.29 -11.25 -10.57
CA TRP A 81 4.90 -11.60 -10.34
C TRP A 81 4.55 -13.04 -10.74
N GLU A 82 5.22 -13.62 -11.74
CA GLU A 82 4.98 -15.00 -12.16
C GLU A 82 5.21 -16.01 -11.02
N THR A 83 6.17 -15.72 -10.13
CA THR A 83 6.48 -16.57 -8.98
C THR A 83 5.89 -16.05 -7.67
N LEU A 84 5.69 -14.73 -7.54
CA LEU A 84 5.24 -14.09 -6.30
C LEU A 84 3.72 -13.98 -6.18
N LEU A 85 2.96 -14.05 -7.28
CA LEU A 85 1.51 -13.86 -7.23
C LEU A 85 0.82 -14.88 -6.32
N ALA A 86 1.11 -16.17 -6.49
CA ALA A 86 0.50 -17.22 -5.68
C ALA A 86 0.83 -17.11 -4.18
N PRO A 87 2.09 -16.97 -3.74
CA PRO A 87 2.39 -16.85 -2.31
C PRO A 87 1.88 -15.53 -1.70
N ILE A 88 1.95 -14.41 -2.42
CA ILE A 88 1.39 -13.14 -1.93
C ILE A 88 -0.13 -13.25 -1.79
N LEU A 89 -0.82 -13.84 -2.77
CA LEU A 89 -2.27 -14.08 -2.68
C LEU A 89 -2.62 -14.92 -1.44
N GLY A 90 -1.84 -15.94 -1.14
CA GLY A 90 -2.01 -16.76 0.06
C GLY A 90 -1.92 -15.95 1.34
N VAL A 91 -0.87 -15.14 1.50
CA VAL A 91 -0.71 -14.26 2.68
C VAL A 91 -1.84 -13.22 2.75
N VAL A 92 -2.26 -12.64 1.62
CA VAL A 92 -3.36 -11.67 1.61
C VAL A 92 -4.68 -12.33 2.02
N ALA A 93 -4.96 -13.53 1.53
CA ALA A 93 -6.14 -14.29 1.95
C ALA A 93 -6.08 -14.63 3.44
N GLU A 94 -4.94 -15.09 3.96
CA GLU A 94 -4.79 -15.39 5.39
C GLU A 94 -5.02 -14.16 6.28
N GLU A 95 -4.41 -13.02 5.93
CA GLU A 95 -4.36 -11.86 6.82
C GLU A 95 -5.58 -10.93 6.69
N PHE A 96 -6.24 -10.90 5.54
CA PHE A 96 -7.28 -9.91 5.22
C PHE A 96 -8.67 -10.51 5.02
N THR A 97 -8.84 -11.82 5.26
CA THR A 97 -10.16 -12.45 5.23
C THR A 97 -10.47 -13.28 6.48
N GLY A 98 -9.61 -13.25 7.49
CA GLY A 98 -9.86 -13.89 8.79
C GLY A 98 -10.84 -13.10 9.67
N GLU A 99 -11.35 -13.77 10.71
CA GLU A 99 -12.35 -13.26 11.69
C GLU A 99 -11.94 -11.92 12.37
N ASP A 100 -10.65 -11.56 12.38
CA ASP A 100 -10.15 -10.29 12.91
C ASP A 100 -10.59 -9.06 12.08
N ALA A 101 -10.97 -9.22 10.81
CA ALA A 101 -11.52 -8.11 10.01
C ALA A 101 -12.85 -7.59 10.58
N GLU A 102 -13.66 -8.47 11.18
CA GLU A 102 -14.93 -8.10 11.82
C GLU A 102 -14.71 -7.40 13.17
N ALA A 103 -13.62 -7.72 13.89
CA ALA A 103 -13.32 -7.15 15.21
C ALA A 103 -12.85 -5.68 15.20
N GLU A 104 -12.32 -5.19 14.07
CA GLU A 104 -12.01 -3.77 13.87
C GLU A 104 -13.25 -2.97 13.41
N ALA A 105 -14.18 -3.63 12.67
CA ALA A 105 -15.42 -3.01 12.21
C ALA A 105 -16.42 -2.71 13.35
N GLU A 106 -16.41 -3.49 14.44
CA GLU A 106 -17.26 -3.25 15.61
C GLU A 106 -16.68 -2.26 16.64
N ARG A 107 -15.44 -1.76 16.43
CA ARG A 107 -14.72 -0.89 17.38
C ARG A 107 -14.89 0.61 17.14
N GLU A 108 -16.03 1.07 16.63
CA GLU A 108 -16.38 2.51 16.63
C GLU A 108 -17.78 2.78 17.22
N PRO A 109 -17.93 3.79 18.10
CA PRO A 109 -19.23 4.18 18.66
C PRO A 109 -20.10 4.87 17.60
N PRO A 110 -21.44 4.93 17.80
CA PRO A 110 -22.36 5.42 16.78
C PRO A 110 -22.20 6.93 16.58
N VAL A 111 -21.58 7.33 15.47
CA VAL A 111 -21.63 8.72 15.00
C VAL A 111 -22.97 8.95 14.31
N THR A 112 -23.89 9.56 15.07
CA THR A 112 -25.15 10.10 14.56
C THR A 112 -24.87 11.10 13.44
N MET A 113 -25.18 10.70 12.20
CA MET A 113 -25.20 11.60 11.05
C MET A 113 -26.14 12.77 11.33
N THR A 114 -25.55 13.92 11.65
CA THR A 114 -26.25 15.21 11.52
C THR A 114 -25.78 15.83 10.22
N LEU A 115 -26.66 15.79 9.24
CA LEU A 115 -26.46 16.39 7.92
C LEU A 115 -26.39 17.91 8.09
N THR A 116 -25.21 18.49 7.92
CA THR A 116 -25.05 19.94 7.74
C THR A 116 -24.34 20.16 6.41
N VAL A 117 -25.06 20.76 5.46
CA VAL A 117 -24.48 21.35 4.26
C VAL A 117 -23.55 22.46 4.71
N GLY A 118 -22.24 22.18 4.64
CA GLY A 118 -21.16 23.14 4.82
C GLY A 118 -20.25 23.07 3.61
N THR A 119 -20.06 24.21 2.96
CA THR A 119 -18.98 24.42 1.99
C THR A 119 -17.66 24.40 2.77
N GLU A 120 -16.80 23.41 2.57
CA GLU A 120 -15.46 23.33 3.17
C GLU A 120 -14.49 22.90 2.06
N GLU A 121 -13.83 23.83 1.36
CA GLU A 121 -12.49 24.34 1.71
C GLU A 121 -11.57 23.28 2.32
N GLY A 122 -10.72 22.72 1.44
CA GLY A 122 -9.36 22.27 1.73
C GLY A 122 -9.13 21.52 3.03
N ASP A 123 -9.37 20.21 3.04
CA ASP A 123 -8.75 19.30 3.99
C ASP A 123 -7.23 19.44 3.89
N VAL A 124 -6.63 20.12 4.87
CA VAL A 124 -5.19 20.30 5.05
C VAL A 124 -4.59 18.94 5.43
N ARG A 125 -4.50 18.05 4.46
CA ARG A 125 -3.93 16.71 4.59
C ARG A 125 -2.42 16.84 4.59
N ALA A 126 -1.78 16.39 5.66
CA ALA A 126 -0.32 16.36 5.75
C ALA A 126 0.27 15.74 4.47
N PRO A 127 1.20 16.42 3.76
CA PRO A 127 1.60 16.00 2.43
C PRO A 127 2.23 14.62 2.49
N ARG A 128 1.74 13.74 1.61
CA ARG A 128 2.17 12.34 1.44
C ARG A 128 3.70 12.34 1.33
N ARG A 129 4.41 11.50 2.09
CA ARG A 129 5.88 11.56 2.23
C ARG A 129 6.61 11.55 0.87
N LEU A 130 6.08 10.81 -0.10
CA LEU A 130 6.54 10.81 -1.49
C LEU A 130 6.41 12.16 -2.21
N GLU A 131 5.31 12.88 -1.98
CA GLU A 131 5.07 14.22 -2.55
C GLU A 131 6.02 15.27 -1.96
N ARG A 132 6.33 15.15 -0.66
CA ARG A 132 7.40 15.93 -0.01
C ARG A 132 8.77 15.61 -0.60
N ALA A 133 9.10 14.33 -0.75
CA ALA A 133 10.36 13.90 -1.34
C ALA A 133 10.51 14.40 -2.80
N TRP A 134 9.44 14.36 -3.61
CA TRP A 134 9.44 14.92 -4.96
C TRP A 134 9.58 16.44 -4.98
N THR A 135 8.97 17.14 -4.03
CA THR A 135 9.14 18.60 -3.89
C THR A 135 10.58 18.95 -3.54
N GLU A 136 11.24 18.17 -2.68
CA GLU A 136 12.61 18.42 -2.23
C GLU A 136 13.68 18.00 -3.25
N LEU A 137 13.51 16.85 -3.90
CA LEU A 137 14.54 16.22 -4.74
C LEU A 137 14.24 16.33 -6.24
N GLY A 138 12.97 16.49 -6.65
CA GLY A 138 12.56 16.43 -8.05
C GLY A 138 13.12 17.52 -8.95
N ALA A 139 13.62 18.62 -8.36
CA ALA A 139 14.32 19.69 -9.08
C ALA A 139 15.80 19.36 -9.37
N LEU A 140 16.36 18.34 -8.71
CA LEU A 140 17.72 17.90 -8.93
C LEU A 140 17.84 17.19 -10.28
N ARG A 141 19.03 17.28 -10.87
CA ARG A 141 19.33 16.72 -12.19
C ARG A 141 20.64 15.95 -12.10
N ALA A 142 20.61 14.65 -12.36
CA ALA A 142 21.77 13.78 -12.19
C ALA A 142 22.89 14.02 -13.23
N ASP A 143 22.60 14.77 -14.29
CA ASP A 143 23.56 15.20 -15.32
C ASP A 143 24.49 16.33 -14.84
N ARG A 144 24.17 16.98 -13.72
CA ARG A 144 25.00 18.01 -13.11
C ARG A 144 25.79 17.48 -11.91
N PRO A 145 27.11 17.65 -11.86
CA PRO A 145 27.94 17.11 -10.78
C PRO A 145 27.53 17.65 -9.40
N GLU A 146 27.13 18.92 -9.31
CA GLU A 146 26.65 19.54 -8.07
C GLU A 146 25.34 18.95 -7.52
N HIS A 147 24.51 18.36 -8.40
CA HIS A 147 23.25 17.73 -8.01
C HIS A 147 23.43 16.22 -7.81
N LEU A 148 24.37 15.60 -8.52
CA LEU A 148 24.65 14.16 -8.46
C LEU A 148 25.01 13.71 -7.04
N ASP A 149 25.90 14.39 -6.33
CA ASP A 149 26.25 14.05 -4.95
C ASP A 149 25.02 14.06 -4.02
N ARG A 150 24.10 14.99 -4.25
CA ARG A 150 22.87 15.13 -3.47
C ARG A 150 21.86 14.01 -3.78
N VAL A 151 21.75 13.62 -5.05
CA VAL A 151 20.94 12.48 -5.49
C VAL A 151 21.52 11.16 -4.94
N LEU A 152 22.84 10.97 -5.02
CA LEU A 152 23.53 9.80 -4.47
C LEU A 152 23.44 9.73 -2.95
N GLY A 153 23.48 10.87 -2.25
CA GLY A 153 23.18 10.94 -0.81
C GLY A 153 21.77 10.44 -0.51
N ALA A 154 20.78 10.89 -1.29
CA ALA A 154 19.39 10.50 -1.12
C ALA A 154 19.12 9.00 -1.40
N THR A 155 19.93 8.31 -2.20
CA THR A 155 19.83 6.83 -2.37
C THR A 155 20.14 6.04 -1.10
N ARG A 156 20.85 6.65 -0.14
CA ARG A 156 21.20 6.04 1.15
C ARG A 156 20.44 6.66 2.32
N ASP A 157 19.44 7.47 2.03
CA ASP A 157 18.64 8.16 3.04
C ASP A 157 17.83 7.14 3.86
N ALA A 158 17.61 7.46 5.14
CA ALA A 158 16.78 6.63 6.02
C ALA A 158 15.31 6.62 5.55
N GLU A 159 14.87 7.69 4.88
CA GLU A 159 13.51 7.81 4.36
C GLU A 159 13.36 7.09 2.99
N PRO A 160 12.51 6.05 2.87
CA PRO A 160 12.33 5.29 1.64
C PRO A 160 11.80 6.15 0.47
N ALA A 161 10.89 7.09 0.75
CA ALA A 161 10.38 8.02 -0.25
C ALA A 161 11.52 8.83 -0.94
N ARG A 162 12.51 9.28 -0.17
CA ARG A 162 13.69 10.00 -0.71
C ARG A 162 14.58 9.09 -1.56
N ARG A 163 14.78 7.84 -1.12
CA ARG A 163 15.52 6.82 -1.90
C ARG A 163 14.84 6.52 -3.22
N GLN A 164 13.52 6.42 -3.23
CA GLN A 164 12.72 6.14 -4.43
C GLN A 164 12.80 7.29 -5.44
N VAL A 165 12.67 8.54 -4.99
CA VAL A 165 12.84 9.71 -5.87
C VAL A 165 14.27 9.78 -6.41
N ALA A 166 15.28 9.51 -5.58
CA ALA A 166 16.67 9.47 -6.01
C ALA A 166 16.93 8.40 -7.09
N ALA A 167 16.40 7.18 -6.91
CA ALA A 167 16.50 6.12 -7.91
C ALA A 167 15.83 6.51 -9.24
N ALA A 168 14.67 7.18 -9.17
CA ALA A 168 13.95 7.69 -10.34
C ALA A 168 14.71 8.80 -11.08
N LEU A 169 15.55 9.59 -10.39
CA LEU A 169 16.38 10.64 -10.99
C LEU A 169 17.68 10.10 -11.63
N LEU A 170 18.07 8.85 -11.30
CA LEU A 170 19.27 8.18 -11.81
C LEU A 170 18.99 7.25 -13.00
N THR A 171 17.70 7.10 -13.38
CA THR A 171 17.25 6.30 -14.52
C THR A 171 17.12 7.16 -15.77
#